data_AF-A0A6P0Y5B3-F1
#
_entry.id   AF-A0A6P0Y5B3-F1
#
_cell.length_a   1.000
_cell.length_b   1.000
_cell.length_c   1.000
_cell.angle_alpha   90.00
_cell.angle_beta   90.00
_cell.angle_gamma   90.00
#
_symmetry.space_group_name_H-M   'P 1'
#
loop_
_entity.id
_entity.type
_entity.pdbx_description
1 polymer ?
#
loop_
_entity_poly.entity_id
_entity_poly.type
_entity_poly.pdbx_seq_one_letter_code
_entity_poly.pdbx_strand_id
1 'polypeptide(L)'
;MGRNATEIQHLFNRIAPVYDQLNDNLSLGQHRIWKKMAVKWAEPQSGNRAIDVCCGSGDLTRLLAQKIGSQGQVFGLDFSSELLEVARQNTTQPTID
;
A
#
# COMPACT_ATOMS: atom_id res chain seq x y z
N MET A 1 -4.25 28.49 -2.05
CA MET A 1 -3.91 27.95 -0.72
C MET A 1 -3.90 26.43 -0.85
N GLY A 2 -2.74 25.77 -0.82
CA GLY A 2 -2.70 24.30 -0.75
C GLY A 2 -3.00 23.84 0.66
N ARG A 3 -3.64 22.67 0.83
CA ARG A 3 -3.75 22.05 2.15
C ARG A 3 -2.35 21.70 2.66
N ASN A 4 -2.11 21.88 3.96
CA ASN A 4 -0.83 21.50 4.55
C ASN A 4 -0.78 19.98 4.81
N ALA A 5 0.41 19.45 5.12
CA ALA A 5 0.62 18.01 5.31
C ALA A 5 -0.28 17.41 6.41
N THR A 6 -0.51 18.14 7.49
CA THR A 6 -1.36 17.71 8.61
C THR A 6 -2.82 17.57 8.19
N GLU A 7 -3.36 18.52 7.43
CA GLU A 7 -4.73 18.44 6.90
C GLU A 7 -4.91 17.27 5.95
N ILE A 8 -3.90 16.97 5.12
CA ILE A 8 -3.90 15.83 4.21
C ILE A 8 -3.87 14.52 5.01
N GLN A 9 -3.01 14.41 6.02
CA GLN A 9 -2.94 13.24 6.90
C GLN A 9 -4.27 13.00 7.62
N HIS A 10 -4.89 14.03 8.19
CA HIS A 10 -6.20 13.92 8.83
C HIS A 10 -7.29 13.47 7.87
N LEU A 11 -7.26 13.95 6.62
CA LEU A 11 -8.19 13.48 5.60
C LEU A 11 -8.02 11.98 5.34
N PHE A 12 -6.79 11.51 5.14
CA PHE A 12 -6.52 10.10 4.85
C PHE A 12 -6.85 9.19 6.04
N ASN A 13 -6.54 9.63 7.27
CA ASN A 13 -6.98 8.92 8.48
C ASN A 13 -8.51 8.78 8.52
N ARG A 14 -9.24 9.87 8.27
CA ARG A 14 -10.71 9.89 8.31
C ARG A 14 -11.34 8.98 7.26
N ILE A 15 -10.77 8.88 6.06
CA ILE A 15 -11.34 8.06 4.98
C ILE A 15 -10.84 6.62 4.97
N ALA A 16 -9.89 6.24 5.84
CA ALA A 16 -9.31 4.89 5.87
C ALA A 16 -10.37 3.76 5.87
N PRO A 17 -11.48 3.82 6.63
CA PRO A 17 -12.50 2.75 6.64
C PRO A 17 -13.21 2.52 5.31
N VAL A 18 -13.21 3.52 4.42
CA VAL A 18 -13.88 3.47 3.11
C VAL A 18 -12.89 3.64 1.95
N TYR A 19 -11.59 3.69 2.23
CA TYR A 19 -10.56 4.07 1.28
C TYR A 19 -10.52 3.12 0.07
N ASP A 20 -10.58 1.81 0.32
CA ASP A 20 -10.56 0.82 -0.76
C ASP A 20 -11.85 0.87 -1.60
N GLN A 21 -13.01 1.14 -0.99
CA GLN A 21 -14.27 1.34 -1.73
C GLN A 21 -14.22 2.61 -2.59
N LEU A 22 -13.63 3.69 -2.08
CA LEU A 22 -13.41 4.91 -2.85
C LEU A 22 -12.47 4.65 -4.03
N ASN A 23 -11.38 3.92 -3.83
CA ASN A 23 -10.48 3.52 -4.92
C ASN A 23 -11.21 2.68 -5.95
N ASP A 24 -12.05 1.73 -5.53
CA ASP A 24 -12.86 0.91 -6.43
C ASP A 24 -13.79 1.77 -7.29
N ASN A 25 -14.55 2.67 -6.67
CA ASN A 25 -15.53 3.49 -7.36
C ASN A 25 -14.88 4.54 -8.26
N LEU A 26 -13.87 5.25 -7.75
CA LEU A 26 -13.20 6.33 -8.49
C LEU A 26 -12.35 5.81 -9.65
N SER A 27 -11.73 4.64 -9.49
CA SER A 27 -10.94 4.02 -10.56
C SER A 27 -11.73 3.05 -11.43
N LEU A 28 -13.02 2.80 -11.12
CA LEU A 28 -13.80 1.71 -11.72
C LEU A 28 -13.07 0.36 -11.63
N GLY A 29 -12.42 0.11 -10.49
CA GLY A 29 -11.60 -1.08 -10.22
C GLY A 29 -10.23 -1.12 -10.91
N GLN A 30 -9.91 -0.15 -11.78
CA GLN A 30 -8.70 -0.15 -12.60
C GLN A 30 -7.41 -0.07 -11.79
N HIS A 31 -7.45 0.46 -10.56
CA HIS A 31 -6.30 0.56 -9.67
C HIS A 31 -5.62 -0.80 -9.42
N ARG A 32 -6.35 -1.93 -9.47
CA ARG A 32 -5.78 -3.28 -9.31
C ARG A 32 -4.82 -3.63 -10.45
N ILE A 33 -5.18 -3.24 -11.67
CA ILE A 33 -4.35 -3.47 -12.86
C ILE A 33 -3.12 -2.57 -12.81
N TRP A 34 -3.27 -1.29 -12.45
CA TRP A 34 -2.14 -0.38 -12.31
C TRP A 34 -1.14 -0.84 -11.25
N LYS A 35 -1.60 -1.33 -10.10
CA LYS A 35 -0.72 -1.88 -9.05
C LYS A 35 0.06 -3.10 -9.54
N LYS A 36 -0.60 -4.03 -10.27
CA LYS A 36 0.09 -5.18 -10.90
C LYS A 36 1.11 -4.75 -11.95
N MET A 37 0.80 -3.72 -12.75
CA MET A 37 1.72 -3.17 -13.74
C MET A 37 2.92 -2.50 -13.05
N ALA A 38 2.70 -1.74 -11.99
CA ALA A 38 3.77 -1.13 -11.21
C ALA A 38 4.74 -2.18 -10.65
N VAL A 39 4.23 -3.26 -10.04
CA VAL A 39 5.09 -4.39 -9.61
C VAL A 39 5.82 -5.03 -10.77
N LYS A 40 5.15 -5.23 -11.92
CA LYS A 40 5.80 -5.80 -13.11
C LYS A 40 6.96 -4.93 -13.60
N TRP A 41 6.76 -3.62 -13.66
CA TRP A 41 7.78 -2.66 -14.13
C TRP A 41 8.91 -2.43 -13.13
N ALA A 42 8.65 -2.63 -11.83
CA ALA A 42 9.68 -2.60 -10.80
C ALA A 42 10.60 -3.83 -10.83
N GLU A 43 10.22 -4.89 -11.57
CA GLU A 43 10.98 -6.12 -11.75
C GLU A 43 11.60 -6.71 -10.46
N PRO A 44 10.84 -6.82 -9.35
CA PRO A 44 11.38 -7.32 -8.09
C PRO A 44 11.81 -8.78 -8.24
N GLN A 45 12.98 -9.10 -7.69
CA GLN A 45 13.53 -10.45 -7.70
C GLN A 45 13.35 -11.12 -6.33
N SER A 46 13.37 -12.45 -6.33
CA SER A 46 13.36 -13.24 -5.10
C SER A 46 14.52 -12.83 -4.20
N GLY A 47 14.25 -12.64 -2.90
CA GLY A 47 15.27 -12.22 -1.92
C GLY A 47 15.60 -10.73 -1.92
N ASN A 48 14.96 -9.91 -2.76
CA ASN A 48 15.17 -8.46 -2.73
C ASN A 48 14.64 -7.82 -1.43
N ARG A 49 15.10 -6.59 -1.20
CA ARG A 49 14.53 -5.69 -0.18
C ARG A 49 13.87 -4.53 -0.91
N ALA A 50 12.62 -4.23 -0.56
CA ALA A 50 11.85 -3.15 -1.18
C ALA A 50 11.14 -2.29 -0.12
N ILE A 51 10.85 -1.05 -0.47
CA ILE A 51 10.01 -0.15 0.32
C ILE A 51 8.89 0.40 -0.57
N ASP A 52 7.65 0.31 -0.09
CA ASP A 52 6.46 0.89 -0.70
C ASP A 52 6.11 2.18 0.03
N VAL A 53 6.35 3.32 -0.62
CA VAL A 53 6.14 4.65 -0.05
C VAL A 53 4.74 5.14 -0.41
N CYS A 54 4.01 5.62 0.60
CA CYS A 54 2.57 5.91 0.52
C CYS A 54 1.76 4.63 0.27
N CYS A 55 2.03 3.58 1.06
CA CYS A 55 1.50 2.24 0.82
C CYS A 55 -0.03 2.11 1.02
N GLY A 56 -0.67 3.09 1.68
CA GLY A 56 -2.09 3.05 2.01
C GLY A 56 -2.49 1.76 2.72
N SER A 57 -3.54 1.09 2.25
CA SER A 57 -4.04 -0.21 2.75
C SER A 57 -3.14 -1.43 2.41
N GLY A 58 -1.94 -1.20 1.85
CA GLY A 58 -0.89 -2.20 1.67
C GLY A 58 -1.04 -3.11 0.44
N ASP A 59 -1.92 -2.78 -0.51
CA ASP A 59 -2.15 -3.62 -1.70
C ASP A 59 -0.87 -3.84 -2.53
N LEU A 60 -0.13 -2.76 -2.80
CA LEU A 60 1.09 -2.83 -3.59
C LEU A 60 2.22 -3.52 -2.81
N THR A 61 2.34 -3.21 -1.52
CA THR A 61 3.25 -3.86 -0.57
C THR A 61 3.08 -5.37 -0.59
N ARG A 62 1.83 -5.88 -0.54
CA ARG A 62 1.54 -7.33 -0.63
C ARG A 62 1.92 -7.92 -1.98
N LEU A 63 1.66 -7.23 -3.09
CA LEU A 63 2.06 -7.70 -4.41
C LEU A 63 3.58 -7.78 -4.55
N LEU A 64 4.32 -6.82 -3.98
CA LEU A 64 5.78 -6.86 -3.91
C LEU A 64 6.25 -8.05 -3.05
N ALA A 65 5.67 -8.23 -1.86
CA ALA A 65 6.02 -9.33 -0.95
C ALA A 65 5.83 -10.71 -1.61
N GLN A 66 4.74 -10.89 -2.37
CA GLN A 66 4.49 -12.12 -3.13
C GLN A 66 5.56 -12.40 -4.20
N LYS A 67 6.13 -11.37 -4.83
CA LYS A 67 7.19 -11.53 -5.84
C LYS A 67 8.57 -11.73 -5.23
N ILE A 68 8.85 -11.02 -4.15
CA ILE A 68 10.12 -11.06 -3.44
C ILE A 68 10.28 -12.36 -2.63
N GLY A 69 9.17 -12.91 -2.14
CA GLY A 69 9.15 -14.19 -1.44
C GLY A 69 9.78 -14.13 -0.04
N SER A 70 9.81 -15.28 0.63
CA SER A 70 10.21 -15.41 2.05
C SER A 70 11.69 -15.17 2.33
N GLN A 71 12.53 -15.12 1.30
CA GLN A 71 13.97 -14.85 1.44
C GLN A 71 14.28 -13.34 1.39
N GLY A 72 13.29 -12.50 1.13
CA GLY A 72 13.43 -11.06 1.05
C GLY A 72 12.53 -10.33 2.04
N GLN A 73 12.44 -9.01 1.90
CA GLN A 73 11.71 -8.16 2.83
C GLN A 73 11.05 -6.98 2.11
N VAL A 74 9.82 -6.65 2.49
CA VAL A 74 9.11 -5.48 1.96
C VAL A 74 8.60 -4.66 3.12
N PHE A 75 8.92 -3.37 3.10
CA PHE A 75 8.49 -2.39 4.10
C PHE A 75 7.36 -1.54 3.51
N GLY A 76 6.30 -1.33 4.27
CA GLY A 76 5.21 -0.42 3.91
C GLY A 76 5.29 0.86 4.72
N LEU A 77 5.40 2.01 4.06
CA LEU A 77 5.45 3.31 4.73
C LEU A 77 4.28 4.18 4.31
N ASP A 78 3.53 4.69 5.28
CA ASP A 78 2.49 5.67 5.06
C ASP A 78 2.41 6.63 6.25
N PHE A 79 2.05 7.89 6.01
CA PHE A 79 1.84 8.86 7.07
C PHE A 79 0.53 8.66 7.84
N SER A 80 -0.38 7.82 7.34
CA SER A 80 -1.73 7.62 7.84
C SER A 80 -1.72 6.39 8.73
N SER A 81 -1.76 6.60 10.04
CA SER A 81 -1.78 5.52 11.02
C SER A 81 -2.97 4.60 10.83
N GLU A 82 -4.11 5.14 10.42
CA GLU A 82 -5.34 4.37 10.17
C GLU A 82 -5.20 3.49 8.90
N LEU A 83 -4.55 4.00 7.84
CA LEU A 83 -4.30 3.18 6.64
C LEU A 83 -3.26 2.09 6.92
N LEU A 84 -2.22 2.39 7.72
CA LEU A 84 -1.27 1.38 8.17
C LEU A 84 -1.94 0.30 9.00
N GLU A 85 -2.93 0.65 9.82
CA GLU A 85 -3.68 -0.34 10.60
C GLU A 85 -4.51 -1.25 9.69
N VAL A 86 -5.19 -0.69 8.68
CA VAL A 86 -5.85 -1.49 7.63
C VAL A 86 -4.84 -2.39 6.90
N ALA A 87 -3.64 -1.88 6.58
CA ALA A 87 -2.60 -2.66 5.93
C ALA A 87 -2.14 -3.86 6.78
N ARG A 88 -1.98 -3.69 8.09
CA ARG A 88 -1.64 -4.77 9.02
C ARG A 88 -2.74 -5.84 9.07
N GLN A 89 -4.00 -5.42 9.17
CA GLN A 89 -5.14 -6.33 9.21
C GLN A 89 -5.29 -7.14 7.91
N ASN A 90 -4.95 -6.54 6.77
CA ASN A 90 -4.96 -7.21 5.47
C ASN A 90 -3.77 -8.15 5.24
N THR A 91 -2.87 -8.29 6.20
CA THR A 91 -1.67 -9.11 6.08
C THR A 91 -1.83 -10.44 6.83
N THR A 92 -1.79 -11.56 6.11
CA THR A 92 -1.87 -12.92 6.67
C THR A 92 -0.50 -13.59 6.86
N GLN A 93 0.61 -12.89 6.65
CA GLN A 93 1.97 -13.39 6.88
C GLN A 93 2.78 -12.48 7.82
N PRO A 94 3.58 -13.06 8.73
CA PRO A 94 4.32 -12.30 9.74
C PRO A 94 5.61 -11.75 9.13
N THR A 95 5.53 -10.63 8.40
CA THR A 95 6.63 -9.67 8.19
C THR A 95 6.14 -8.56 7.27
N ILE A 96 5.43 -7.57 7.84
CA ILE A 96 5.46 -6.20 7.32
C ILE A 96 5.90 -5.37 8.52
N ASP A 97 7.15 -4.94 8.49
CA ASP A 97 7.65 -3.87 9.36
C ASP A 97 7.54 -2.53 8.64
#